data_AF-A0A838RGN3-F1
#
_entry.id   AF-A0A838RGN3-F1
#
_cell.length_a   1.000
_cell.length_b   1.000
_cell.length_c   1.000
_cell.angle_alpha   90.00
_cell.angle_beta   90.00
_cell.angle_gamma   90.00
#
_symmetry.space_group_name_H-M   'P 1'
#
loop_
_entity.id
_entity.type
_entity.pdbx_description
1 polymer ?
#
loop_
_entity_poly.entity_id
_entity_poly.type
_entity_poly.pdbx_seq_one_letter_code
_entity_poly.pdbx_strand_id
1 'polypeptide(L)' 'MIPILSPNQASSWDRVARSAGIELATLMESAGRAAAAVVAQRYPHSLAGGVIVAAGPGHNGGDGWVVA' A
#
# COMPACT_ATOMS: atom_id res chain seq x y z
N MET A 1 7.10 11.42 -17.84
CA MET A 1 6.23 10.22 -17.88
C MET A 1 6.59 9.35 -16.68
N ILE A 2 5.61 8.83 -15.95
CA ILE A 2 5.86 7.89 -14.84
C ILE A 2 6.09 6.50 -15.45
N PRO A 3 7.20 5.81 -15.15
CA PRO A 3 7.49 4.50 -15.73
C PRO A 3 6.59 3.41 -15.13
N ILE A 4 6.21 2.43 -15.95
CA ILE A 4 5.61 1.18 -15.46
C ILE A 4 6.76 0.26 -15.05
N LEU A 5 6.83 -0.07 -13.77
CA LEU A 5 7.88 -0.91 -13.20
C LEU A 5 7.50 -2.39 -13.28
N SER A 6 8.48 -3.23 -13.60
CA SER A 6 8.38 -4.66 -13.31
C SER A 6 8.42 -4.91 -11.79
N PRO A 7 7.95 -6.08 -11.31
CA PRO A 7 8.01 -6.42 -9.89
C PRO A 7 9.43 -6.31 -9.28
N ASN A 8 10.45 -6.71 -10.05
CA ASN A 8 11.85 -6.64 -9.62
C ASN A 8 12.34 -5.19 -9.49
N GLN A 9 11.88 -4.30 -10.38
CA GLN A 9 12.21 -2.87 -10.32
C GLN A 9 11.52 -2.20 -9.13
N ALA A 10 10.24 -2.47 -8.89
CA ALA A 10 9.53 -1.96 -7.71
C ALA A 10 10.21 -2.42 -6.41
N SER A 11 10.53 -3.71 -6.30
CA SER A 11 11.25 -4.25 -5.15
C SER A 11 12.64 -3.63 -4.98
N SER A 12 13.29 -3.24 -6.09
CA SER A 12 14.56 -2.54 -6.04
C SER A 12 14.42 -1.12 -5.51
N TRP A 13 13.33 -0.44 -5.83
CA TRP A 13 13.06 0.92 -5.32
C TRP A 13 12.78 0.89 -3.82
N ASP A 14 12.04 -0.10 -3.33
CA ASP A 14 11.85 -0.29 -1.88
C ASP A 14 13.17 -0.51 -1.15
N ARG A 15 14.08 -1.32 -1.73
CA ARG A 15 15.42 -1.51 -1.17
C ARG A 15 16.23 -0.22 -1.15
N VAL A 16 16.16 0.59 -2.21
CA VAL A 16 16.85 1.88 -2.27
C VAL A 16 16.30 2.83 -1.21
N ALA A 17 14.98 2.94 -1.07
CA ALA A 17 14.34 3.76 -0.04
C ALA A 17 14.80 3.35 1.37
N ARG A 18 14.86 2.04 1.63
CA ARG A 18 15.38 1.51 2.91
C ARG A 18 16.86 1.83 3.12
N SER A 19 17.69 1.70 2.09
CA SER A 19 19.10 2.08 2.19
C SER A 19 19.32 3.58 2.44
N ALA A 20 18.33 4.41 2.09
CA ALA A 20 18.29 5.83 2.39
C ALA A 20 17.70 6.16 3.77
N GLY A 21 17.42 5.14 4.61
CA GLY A 21 16.91 5.31 5.97
C GLY A 21 15.40 5.43 6.08
N ILE A 22 14.64 5.13 5.02
CA ILE A 22 13.17 5.07 5.09
C ILE A 22 12.77 3.68 5.58
N GLU A 23 12.11 3.64 6.74
CA GLU A 23 11.63 2.38 7.30
C GLU A 23 10.58 1.73 6.39
N LEU A 24 10.62 0.40 6.30
CA LEU A 24 9.64 -0.35 5.52
C LEU A 24 8.20 -0.07 5.99
N ALA A 25 8.00 0.10 7.29
CA ALA A 25 6.71 0.48 7.87
C ALA A 25 6.20 1.81 7.32
N THR A 26 7.07 2.80 7.12
CA THR A 26 6.71 4.10 6.53
C THR A 26 6.26 3.97 5.07
N LEU A 27 6.92 3.10 4.30
CA LEU A 27 6.51 2.81 2.92
C LEU A 27 5.12 2.18 2.89
N MET A 28 4.87 1.19 3.75
CA MET A 28 3.57 0.50 3.86
C MET A 28 2.47 1.45 4.37
N GLU A 29 2.76 2.29 5.36
CA GLU A 29 1.83 3.30 5.86
C GLU A 29 1.39 4.26 4.74
N SER A 30 2.36 4.71 3.93
CA SER A 30 2.08 5.58 2.80
C SER A 30 1.22 4.87 1.74
N ALA A 31 1.55 3.62 1.39
CA ALA A 31 0.83 2.84 0.39
C ALA A 31 -0.61 2.54 0.84
N GLY A 32 -0.78 2.02 2.06
CA GLY A 32 -2.08 1.66 2.62
C GLY A 32 -2.99 2.88 2.80
N ARG A 33 -2.49 3.99 3.34
CA ARG A 33 -3.28 5.22 3.49
C ARG A 33 -3.75 5.77 2.14
N ALA A 34 -2.89 5.75 1.13
CA ALA A 34 -3.27 6.20 -0.22
C ALA A 34 -4.33 5.28 -0.83
N ALA A 35 -4.18 3.96 -0.67
CA ALA A 35 -5.17 2.99 -1.13
C ALA A 35 -6.53 3.17 -0.43
N ALA A 36 -6.53 3.32 0.89
CA ALA A 36 -7.74 3.58 1.68
C ALA A 36 -8.45 4.86 1.23
N ALA A 37 -7.71 5.95 1.00
CA ALA A 37 -8.27 7.21 0.51
C ALA A 37 -8.94 7.07 -0.87
N VAL A 38 -8.31 6.34 -1.80
CA VAL A 38 -8.88 6.08 -3.13
C VAL A 38 -10.15 5.23 -3.04
N VAL A 39 -10.15 4.19 -2.20
CA VAL A 39 -11.33 3.34 -1.99
C VAL A 39 -12.46 4.16 -1.35
N ALA A 40 -12.15 4.99 -0.34
CA ALA A 40 -13.09 5.89 0.33
C ALA A 40 -13.75 6.88 -0.62
N GLN A 41 -12.94 7.49 -1.50
CA GLN A 41 -13.45 8.42 -2.49
C GLN A 41 -14.32 7.73 -3.54
N ARG A 42 -13.95 6.51 -3.96
CA ARG A 42 -14.62 5.82 -5.07
C ARG A 42 -15.87 5.07 -4.65
N TYR A 43 -15.93 4.56 -3.42
CA TYR A 43 -17.02 3.70 -2.94
C TYR A 43 -17.59 4.15 -1.57
N PRO A 44 -17.96 5.43 -1.39
CA PRO A 44 -18.33 5.97 -0.09
C PRO A 44 -19.56 5.27 0.54
N HIS A 45 -20.55 4.91 -0.29
CA HIS A 45 -21.76 4.24 0.20
C HIS A 45 -21.55 2.76 0.52
N SER A 46 -20.71 2.07 -0.25
CA SER A 46 -20.40 0.65 0.00
C SER A 46 -19.59 0.47 1.27
N LEU A 47 -18.69 1.40 1.59
CA LEU A 47 -17.90 1.35 2.82
C LEU A 47 -18.72 1.47 4.09
N ALA A 48 -19.85 2.19 4.05
CA ALA A 48 -20.76 2.30 5.19
C ALA A 48 -21.33 0.94 5.65
N GLY A 49 -21.38 -0.06 4.75
CA GLY A 49 -21.79 -1.42 5.05
C GLY A 49 -20.69 -2.31 5.64
N GLY A 50 -19.48 -1.78 5.81
CA GLY A 50 -18.28 -2.55 6.17
C GLY A 50 -17.61 -3.21 4.96
N VAL A 51 -16.35 -3.57 5.14
CA VAL A 51 -15.52 -4.21 4.11
C VAL A 51 -14.69 -5.35 4.69
N ILE A 52 -14.39 -6.34 3.85
CA ILE A 52 -13.43 -7.39 4.16
C ILE A 52 -12.12 -7.04 3.48
N VAL A 53 -11.05 -6.93 4.26
CA VAL A 53 -9.68 -6.78 3.76
C VAL A 53 -8.95 -8.12 3.88
N ALA A 54 -8.60 -8.72 2.75
CA ALA A 54 -7.83 -9.97 2.72
C ALA A 54 -6.32 -9.67 2.68
N ALA A 55 -5.67 -9.73 3.83
CA ALA A 55 -4.23 -9.48 3.97
C ALA A 55 -3.43 -10.80 3.94
N GLY A 56 -2.45 -10.89 3.02
CA GLY A 56 -1.49 -12.00 2.98
C GLY A 56 -0.35 -11.86 4.01
N PRO A 57 0.61 -12.80 4.07
CA PRO A 57 1.72 -12.75 5.03
C PRO A 57 2.90 -11.84 4.61
N GLY A 58 2.85 -11.22 3.44
CA GLY A 58 3.92 -10.37 2.90
C GLY A 58 3.74 -8.87 3.17
N HIS A 59 4.58 -8.02 2.55
CA HIS A 59 4.49 -6.56 2.70
C HIS A 59 3.12 -5.99 2.29
N ASN A 60 2.55 -6.49 1.19
CA ASN A 60 1.18 -6.10 0.77
C ASN A 60 0.12 -6.48 1.82
N GLY A 61 0.39 -7.48 2.67
CA GLY A 61 -0.43 -7.77 3.83
C GLY A 61 -0.37 -6.67 4.88
N GLY A 62 0.83 -6.13 5.12
CA GLY A 62 1.04 -4.94 5.94
C GLY A 62 0.30 -3.72 5.39
N ASP A 63 0.34 -3.50 4.07
CA ASP A 63 -0.46 -2.45 3.43
C ASP A 63 -1.96 -2.68 3.70
N GLY A 64 -2.42 -3.93 3.60
CA GLY A 64 -3.80 -4.31 3.93
C GLY A 64 -4.19 -4.00 5.38
N TRP A 65 -3.29 -4.18 6.34
CA TRP A 65 -3.52 -3.79 7.73
C TRP A 65 -3.62 -2.27 7.91
N VAL A 66 -2.88 -1.49 7.13
CA VAL A 66 -2.99 -0.03 7.13
C VAL A 66 -4.28 0.44 6.44
N VAL A 67 -4.75 -0.30 5.44
CA VAL A 67 -6.00 0.02 4.72
C VAL A 67 -7.24 -0.13 5.62
N ALA A 68 -7.22 -1.13 6.51
CA ALA A 68 -8.33 -1.46 7.41
C ALA A 68 -8.45 -0.47 8.58
#